data_AF-A0A1A9J8G8-F1
#
_entry.id   AF-A0A1A9J8G8-F1
#
_cell.length_a   1.000
_cell.length_b   1.000
_cell.length_c   1.000
_cell.angle_alpha   90.00
_cell.angle_beta   90.00
_cell.angle_gamma   90.00
#
_symmetry.space_group_name_H-M   'P 1'
#
loop_
_entity.id
_entity.type
_entity.pdbx_description
1 polymer ?
#
loop_
_entity_poly.entity_id
_entity_poly.type
_entity_poly.pdbx_seq_one_letter_code
_entity_poly.pdbx_strand_id
1 'polypeptide(L)'
;MPGVGATTTYHLRPPGGGPAWTAPADGTTLRPVPARATHVTLTPGRDAIYDPSARQGSVPVEFHFEDGSTCEAALVLTSVELERLYAQTSRLLDAHENVLGGPS
;
A
#
# COMPACT_ATOMS: atom_id res chain seq x y z
N MET A 1 52.85 -6.31 7.14
CA MET A 1 51.57 -5.56 7.17
C MET A 1 50.47 -6.48 6.66
N PRO A 2 49.50 -6.94 7.48
CA PRO A 2 48.34 -7.63 6.93
C PRO A 2 47.10 -6.73 7.02
N GLY A 3 46.46 -6.48 5.88
CA GLY A 3 45.24 -5.68 5.76
C GLY A 3 44.71 -5.70 4.32
N VAL A 4 44.71 -6.88 3.68
CA VAL A 4 44.16 -7.08 2.35
C VAL A 4 42.77 -7.70 2.50
N GLY A 5 41.75 -6.92 2.13
CA GLY A 5 40.45 -7.42 1.62
C GLY A 5 39.68 -8.40 2.50
N ALA A 6 39.38 -8.05 3.76
CA ALA A 6 38.40 -8.81 4.51
C ALA A 6 36.99 -8.58 3.93
N THR A 7 36.50 -9.50 3.11
CA THR A 7 35.07 -9.59 2.77
C THR A 7 34.31 -9.96 4.04
N THR A 8 33.81 -8.95 4.74
CA THR A 8 32.99 -9.15 5.94
C THR A 8 31.81 -10.04 5.56
N THR A 9 31.68 -11.17 6.26
CA THR A 9 30.63 -12.17 6.05
C THR A 9 29.90 -12.34 7.37
N TYR A 10 28.58 -12.22 7.37
CA TYR A 10 27.77 -12.43 8.57
C TYR A 10 27.60 -13.93 8.80
N HIS A 11 27.88 -14.39 10.02
CA HIS A 11 27.65 -15.77 10.44
C HIS A 11 26.59 -15.80 11.55
N LEU A 12 25.41 -16.36 11.27
CA LEU A 12 24.38 -16.58 12.28
C LEU A 12 24.29 -18.07 12.60
N ARG A 13 24.30 -18.42 13.89
CA ARG A 13 23.98 -19.77 14.38
C ARG A 13 22.62 -19.72 15.06
N PRO A 14 21.62 -20.49 14.59
CA PRO A 14 20.34 -20.58 15.27
C PRO A 14 20.52 -21.14 16.69
N PRO A 15 19.86 -20.58 17.71
CA PRO A 15 19.78 -21.23 19.01
C PRO A 15 19.09 -22.59 18.84
N GLY A 16 19.82 -23.68 19.07
CA GLY A 16 19.35 -25.06 18.81
C GLY A 16 20.20 -25.88 17.84
N GLY A 17 21.28 -25.31 17.27
CA GLY A 17 22.28 -26.10 16.53
C GLY A 17 21.93 -26.41 15.07
N GLY A 18 21.04 -25.61 14.45
CA GLY A 18 20.75 -25.68 13.03
C GLY A 18 21.93 -25.29 12.13
N PRO A 19 21.80 -25.48 10.80
CA PRO A 19 22.86 -25.14 9.84
C PRO A 19 23.28 -23.67 9.99
N ALA A 20 24.59 -23.43 9.97
CA ALA A 20 25.14 -22.09 10.05
C ALA A 20 24.70 -21.29 8.81
N TRP A 21 24.12 -20.11 9.04
CA TRP A 21 23.71 -19.22 7.97
C TRP A 21 24.82 -18.21 7.66
N THR A 22 25.11 -18.04 6.38
CA THR A 22 26.12 -17.10 5.88
C THR A 22 25.56 -16.20 4.80
N ALA A 23 25.80 -14.90 4.92
CA ALA A 23 25.52 -13.94 3.85
C ALA A 23 26.68 -12.95 3.70
N PRO A 24 26.97 -12.50 2.47
CA PRO A 24 27.85 -11.37 2.23
C PRO A 24 27.37 -10.14 3.03
N ALA A 25 28.29 -9.36 3.61
CA ALA A 25 27.94 -8.16 4.35
C ALA A 25 27.60 -6.95 3.46
N ASP A 26 27.45 -7.17 2.15
CA ASP A 26 27.11 -6.14 1.17
C ASP A 26 25.60 -5.86 1.07
N GLY A 27 24.78 -6.56 1.87
CA GLY A 27 23.33 -6.34 1.94
C GLY A 27 22.56 -6.90 0.74
N THR A 28 23.22 -7.58 -0.21
CA THR A 28 22.58 -8.14 -1.42
C THR A 28 21.54 -9.21 -1.12
N THR A 29 21.60 -9.82 0.07
CA THR A 29 20.63 -10.81 0.53
C THR A 29 19.45 -10.20 1.28
N LEU A 30 19.45 -8.88 1.54
CA LEU A 30 18.34 -8.21 2.21
C LEU A 30 17.20 -7.96 1.22
N ARG A 31 16.00 -8.41 1.57
CA ARG A 31 14.79 -7.95 0.88
C ARG A 31 14.41 -6.58 1.44
N PRO A 32 14.05 -5.61 0.61
CA PRO A 32 13.49 -4.35 1.09
C PRO A 32 12.28 -4.62 1.99
N VAL A 33 12.22 -3.96 3.13
CA VAL A 33 11.00 -3.94 3.93
C VAL A 33 9.98 -3.10 3.17
N PRO A 34 8.79 -3.63 2.84
CA PRO A 34 7.78 -2.83 2.14
C PRO A 34 7.41 -1.62 3.00
N ALA A 35 7.46 -0.43 2.41
CA ALA A 35 6.97 0.77 3.07
C ALA A 35 5.48 0.62 3.40
N ARG A 36 5.03 1.24 4.49
CA ARG A 36 3.62 1.18 4.88
C ARG A 36 2.82 2.19 4.06
N ALA A 37 1.63 1.78 3.64
CA ALA A 37 0.68 2.70 3.03
C ALA A 37 0.16 3.70 4.09
N THR A 38 0.12 4.98 3.72
CA THR A 38 -0.33 6.08 4.58
C THR A 38 -1.76 6.49 4.25
N HIS A 39 -2.08 6.63 2.97
CA HIS A 39 -3.39 7.01 2.49
C HIS A 39 -3.59 6.57 1.04
N VAL A 40 -4.83 6.70 0.58
CA VAL A 40 -5.28 6.31 -0.76
C VAL A 40 -6.07 7.46 -1.37
N THR A 41 -5.80 7.76 -2.64
CA THR A 41 -6.54 8.75 -3.43
C THR A 41 -7.16 8.11 -4.65
N LEU A 42 -8.23 8.71 -5.19
CA LEU A 42 -8.77 8.30 -6.49
C LEU A 42 -7.78 8.66 -7.60
N THR A 43 -7.61 7.79 -8.59
CA THR A 43 -6.73 8.08 -9.73
C THR A 43 -7.38 9.15 -10.62
N PRO A 44 -6.74 10.32 -10.85
CA PRO A 44 -7.31 11.37 -11.68
C PRO A 44 -7.57 10.92 -13.12
N GLY A 45 -8.72 11.30 -13.67
CA GLY A 45 -9.07 11.01 -15.07
C GLY A 45 -9.41 9.55 -15.36
N ARG A 46 -9.52 8.68 -14.35
CA ARG A 46 -10.02 7.31 -14.50
C ARG A 46 -11.33 7.14 -13.73
N ASP A 47 -12.28 6.45 -14.33
CA ASP A 47 -13.61 6.23 -13.76
C ASP A 47 -13.75 4.81 -13.20
N ALA A 48 -14.75 4.64 -12.33
CA ALA A 48 -15.12 3.33 -11.82
C ALA A 48 -15.77 2.47 -12.90
N ILE A 49 -15.49 1.17 -12.87
CA ILE A 49 -16.08 0.19 -13.80
C ILE A 49 -16.84 -0.84 -12.97
N TYR A 50 -18.03 -1.23 -13.43
CA TYR A 50 -18.77 -2.33 -12.85
C TYR A 50 -18.63 -3.56 -13.75
N ASP A 51 -18.17 -4.68 -13.20
CA ASP A 51 -18.14 -5.98 -13.84
C ASP A 51 -19.41 -6.77 -13.47
N PRO A 52 -20.36 -6.96 -14.41
CA PRO A 52 -21.58 -7.70 -14.15
C PRO A 52 -21.34 -9.19 -13.89
N SER A 53 -20.26 -9.75 -14.45
CA SER A 53 -19.95 -11.18 -14.33
C SER A 53 -19.43 -11.53 -12.93
N ALA A 54 -18.62 -10.65 -12.35
CA ALA A 54 -18.13 -10.76 -10.97
C ALA A 54 -19.08 -10.12 -9.94
N ARG A 55 -20.06 -9.32 -10.40
CA ARG A 55 -20.95 -8.50 -9.55
C ARG A 55 -20.16 -7.57 -8.62
N GLN A 56 -19.10 -6.97 -9.16
CA GLN A 56 -18.17 -6.12 -8.41
C GLN A 56 -17.92 -4.82 -9.15
N GLY A 57 -17.77 -3.74 -8.39
CA GLY A 57 -17.23 -2.47 -8.88
C GLY A 57 -15.72 -2.42 -8.66
N SER A 58 -15.02 -1.75 -9.55
CA SER A 58 -13.59 -1.47 -9.47
C SER A 58 -13.37 0.03 -9.61
N VAL A 59 -12.80 0.65 -8.57
CA VAL A 59 -12.46 2.07 -8.56
C VAL A 59 -10.94 2.21 -8.65
N PRO A 60 -10.38 2.86 -9.69
CA PRO A 60 -8.95 3.13 -9.78
C PRO A 60 -8.48 4.03 -8.64
N VAL A 61 -7.41 3.61 -7.96
CA VAL A 61 -6.84 4.32 -6.81
C VAL A 61 -5.31 4.38 -6.89
N GLU A 62 -4.73 5.34 -6.17
CA GLU A 62 -3.30 5.46 -5.94
C GLU A 62 -3.00 5.34 -4.44
N PHE A 63 -2.12 4.41 -4.08
CA PHE A 63 -1.58 4.27 -2.73
C PHE A 63 -0.37 5.16 -2.56
N HIS A 64 -0.28 5.84 -1.41
CA HIS A 64 0.87 6.66 -1.02
C HIS A 64 1.57 6.03 0.18
N PHE A 65 2.89 5.85 0.10
CA PHE A 65 3.67 5.16 1.12
C PHE A 65 4.51 6.13 1.97
N GLU A 66 4.93 5.68 3.15
CA GLU A 66 5.74 6.49 4.09
C GLU A 66 7.10 6.93 3.52
N ASP A 67 7.64 6.19 2.55
CA ASP A 67 8.89 6.51 1.85
C ASP A 67 8.70 7.51 0.69
N GLY A 68 7.48 7.99 0.48
CA GLY A 68 7.11 8.91 -0.59
C GLY A 68 6.85 8.23 -1.94
N SER A 69 6.97 6.91 -2.04
CA SER A 69 6.59 6.17 -3.25
C SER A 69 5.07 6.10 -3.41
N THR A 70 4.63 5.82 -4.64
CA THR A 70 3.22 5.58 -4.97
C THR A 70 3.02 4.30 -5.77
N CYS A 71 1.79 3.77 -5.75
CA CYS A 71 1.40 2.59 -6.52
C CYS A 71 -0.05 2.71 -7.02
N GLU A 72 -0.26 2.55 -8.33
CA GLU A 72 -1.59 2.41 -8.91
C GLU A 72 -2.21 1.05 -8.56
N ALA A 73 -3.49 1.05 -8.17
CA ALA A 73 -4.24 -0.14 -7.84
C ALA A 73 -5.74 0.05 -8.15
N ALA A 74 -6.53 -0.98 -7.85
CA ALA A 74 -7.99 -0.94 -7.94
C ALA A 74 -8.60 -1.31 -6.57
N LEU A 75 -9.52 -0.45 -6.09
CA LEU A 75 -10.40 -0.78 -4.99
C LEU A 75 -11.58 -1.59 -5.55
N VAL A 76 -11.56 -2.89 -5.31
CA VAL A 76 -12.62 -3.82 -5.73
C VAL A 76 -13.66 -3.93 -4.62
N LEU A 77 -14.93 -3.71 -4.99
CA LEU A 77 -16.05 -3.64 -4.06
C LEU A 77 -17.16 -4.57 -4.54
N THR A 78 -17.72 -5.36 -3.63
CA THR A 78 -18.99 -6.06 -3.86
C THR A 78 -20.15 -5.07 -3.99
N SER A 79 -21.30 -5.53 -4.50
CA SER A 79 -22.50 -4.67 -4.57
C SER A 79 -22.91 -4.08 -3.22
N VAL A 80 -22.79 -4.86 -2.14
CA VAL A 80 -23.11 -4.39 -0.77
C VAL A 80 -22.13 -3.32 -0.29
N GLU A 81 -20.85 -3.47 -0.61
CA GLU A 81 -19.83 -2.47 -0.27
C GLU A 81 -19.98 -1.20 -1.10
N LEU A 82 -20.39 -1.30 -2.36
CA LEU A 82 -20.73 -0.15 -3.20
C LEU A 82 -21.88 0.67 -2.61
N GLU A 83 -22.98 0.00 -2.23
CA GLU A 83 -24.14 0.67 -1.60
C GLU A 83 -23.74 1.36 -0.28
N ARG A 84 -22.92 0.68 0.54
CA ARG A 84 -22.43 1.24 1.81
C ARG A 84 -21.54 2.45 1.57
N LEU A 85 -20.62 2.37 0.60
CA LEU A 85 -19.72 3.46 0.25
C LEU A 85 -20.49 4.66 -0.27
N TYR A 86 -21.44 4.44 -1.19
CA TYR A 86 -22.34 5.48 -1.70
C TYR A 86 -23.06 6.21 -0.56
N ALA A 87 -23.69 5.46 0.36
CA ALA A 87 -24.39 6.09 1.48
C ALA A 87 -23.45 6.90 2.39
N GLN A 88 -22.20 6.44 2.59
CA GLN A 88 -21.22 7.17 3.38
C GLN A 88 -20.74 8.45 2.67
N THR A 89 -20.43 8.39 1.39
CA THR A 89 -19.94 9.56 0.64
C THR A 89 -21.03 10.58 0.36
N SER A 90 -22.28 10.15 0.09
CA SER A 90 -23.42 11.07 0.00
C SER A 90 -23.57 11.92 1.25
N ARG A 91 -23.51 11.31 2.45
CA ARG A 91 -23.57 12.08 3.71
C ARG A 91 -22.42 13.07 3.88
N LEU A 92 -21.22 12.73 3.38
CA LEU A 92 -20.08 13.66 3.41
C LEU A 92 -20.28 14.85 2.45
N LEU A 93 -20.87 14.61 1.28
CA LEU A 93 -21.21 15.65 0.32
C LEU A 93 -22.32 16.56 0.86
N ASP A 94 -23.39 15.99 1.42
CA ASP A 94 -24.46 16.75 2.07
C ASP A 94 -23.88 17.64 3.19
N ALA A 95 -22.97 17.10 4.01
CA ALA A 95 -22.31 17.86 5.06
C ALA A 95 -21.43 19.00 4.48
N HIS A 96 -20.73 18.76 3.38
CA HIS A 96 -19.93 19.77 2.70
C HIS A 96 -20.78 20.92 2.13
N GLU A 97 -21.90 20.59 1.50
CA GLU A 97 -22.86 21.59 0.98
C GLU A 97 -23.45 22.44 2.09
N ASN A 98 -23.80 21.84 3.24
CA ASN A 98 -24.31 22.58 4.40
C ASN A 98 -23.26 23.54 5.00
N VAL A 99 -21.97 23.20 4.94
CA VAL A 99 -20.88 24.10 5.36
C VAL A 99 -20.73 25.27 4.39
N LEU A 100 -20.89 25.03 3.09
CA LEU A 100 -20.83 26.09 2.06
C LEU A 100 -22.10 26.95 1.98
N GLY A 101 -23.25 26.42 2.41
CA GLY A 101 -24.56 27.07 2.34
C GLY A 101 -25.04 27.75 3.64
N GLY A 102 -24.17 27.96 4.63
CA GLY A 102 -24.51 28.68 5.87
C GLY A 102 -25.03 30.11 5.61
N PRO A 103 -25.94 30.65 6.46
CA PRO A 103 -26.85 31.74 6.10
C PRO A 103 -26.11 33.01 5.66
N SER A 104 -26.52 33.52 4.50
CA SER A 104 -26.22 34.88 4.01
C SER A 104 -26.83 35.96 4.89
#